data_AF-A0ABD3I8Z6-F1
#
_entry.id   AF-A0ABD3I8Z6-F1
#
_cell.length_a   1.000
_cell.length_b   1.000
_cell.length_c   1.000
_cell.angle_alpha   90.00
_cell.angle_beta   90.00
_cell.angle_gamma   90.00
#
_symmetry.space_group_name_H-M   'P 1'
#
loop_
_entity.id
_entity.type
_entity.pdbx_description
1 polymer ?
#
loop_
_entity_poly.entity_id
_entity_poly.type
_entity_poly.pdbx_seq_one_letter_code
_entity_poly.pdbx_strand_id
1 'polypeptide(L)'
;MMKVSQKDVLDERTFFYNEPFAKSVQYILSKFDHPGFSEGRMMFVLGQTVCKPAFWTIYGFVRQTFYNYESAYRMGQRVGFHGNNGTFNPKDTTLFAKASLKTFFEQTAEPLPHIECKNDATDGITYRLSKVYSRDDVYNEIREKMVAVNMSPISKAAFENIWKKDFPNYGIHNSSAFAKCAQCIYFMNMLHRERRSAQRAKWEHQREMHLKLQMSGRTVYYSHRELSSTNPNLYLSFIHDAMDH
;
A
#
# COMPACT_ATOMS: atom_id res chain seq x y z
N MET A 1 13.87 -39.00 31.74
CA MET A 1 14.03 -37.64 31.19
C MET A 1 13.33 -37.63 29.83
N MET A 2 12.17 -36.99 29.73
CA MET A 2 11.38 -36.96 28.49
C MET A 2 11.99 -35.90 27.57
N LYS A 3 12.56 -36.31 26.43
CA LYS A 3 13.15 -35.35 25.47
C LYS A 3 12.00 -34.61 24.80
N VAL A 4 12.01 -33.28 24.86
CA VAL A 4 11.08 -32.45 24.07
C VAL A 4 11.29 -32.78 22.60
N SER A 5 10.27 -33.29 21.92
CA SER A 5 10.40 -33.66 20.52
C SER A 5 10.35 -32.41 19.62
N GLN A 6 10.92 -32.51 18.43
CA GLN A 6 10.83 -31.43 17.43
C GLN A 6 9.38 -31.10 17.07
N LYS A 7 8.50 -32.11 17.12
CA LYS A 7 7.06 -31.95 16.91
C LYS A 7 6.44 -31.09 18.01
N ASP A 8 6.75 -31.36 19.28
CA ASP A 8 6.19 -30.59 20.40
C ASP A 8 6.64 -29.11 20.36
N VAL A 9 7.89 -28.84 19.93
CA VAL A 9 8.39 -27.47 19.73
C VAL A 9 7.63 -26.75 18.61
N LEU A 10 7.35 -27.44 17.51
CA LEU A 10 6.60 -26.87 16.38
C LEU A 10 5.14 -26.62 16.74
N ASP A 11 4.51 -27.54 17.47
CA ASP A 11 3.13 -27.41 17.92
C ASP A 11 3.00 -26.22 18.90
N GLU A 12 3.92 -26.10 19.86
CA GLU A 12 3.96 -24.99 20.82
C GLU A 12 4.19 -23.64 20.12
N ARG A 13 5.09 -23.61 19.13
CA ARG A 13 5.35 -22.43 18.31
C ARG A 13 4.12 -22.04 17.48
N THR A 14 3.47 -23.02 16.86
CA THR A 14 2.27 -22.80 16.04
C THR A 14 1.13 -22.26 16.90
N PHE A 15 0.92 -22.81 18.09
CA PHE A 15 -0.04 -22.29 19.06
C PHE A 15 0.27 -20.83 19.43
N PHE A 16 1.53 -20.52 19.76
CA PHE A 16 1.95 -19.18 20.15
C PHE A 16 1.71 -18.11 19.07
N TYR A 17 1.96 -18.43 17.80
CA TYR A 17 1.79 -17.49 16.67
C TYR A 17 0.36 -17.39 16.15
N ASN A 18 -0.50 -18.38 16.43
CA ASN A 18 -1.91 -18.36 16.04
C ASN A 18 -2.79 -17.58 17.03
N GLU A 19 -2.31 -17.32 18.24
CA GLU A 19 -3.02 -16.48 19.21
C GLU A 19 -2.81 -14.98 18.92
N PRO A 20 -3.79 -14.12 19.24
CA PRO A 20 -3.63 -12.68 19.23
C PRO A 20 -2.41 -12.25 20.06
N PHE A 21 -1.65 -11.27 19.54
CA PHE A 21 -0.41 -10.78 20.16
C PHE A 21 -0.52 -10.51 21.67
N ALA A 22 -1.64 -9.91 22.12
CA ALA A 22 -1.87 -9.65 23.53
C ALA A 22 -1.86 -10.93 24.39
N LYS A 23 -2.52 -12.00 23.91
CA LYS A 23 -2.53 -13.31 24.57
C LYS A 23 -1.17 -14.00 24.49
N SER A 24 -0.48 -13.89 23.35
CA SER A 24 0.88 -14.43 23.20
C SER A 24 1.85 -13.76 24.19
N VAL A 25 1.78 -12.43 24.36
CA VAL A 25 2.57 -11.71 25.37
C VAL A 25 2.19 -12.13 26.78
N GLN A 26 0.90 -12.22 27.10
CA GLN A 26 0.43 -12.69 28.41
C GLN A 26 0.91 -14.12 28.71
N TYR A 27 0.90 -14.99 27.70
CA TYR A 27 1.42 -16.35 27.80
C TYR A 27 2.91 -16.35 28.15
N ILE A 28 3.74 -15.53 27.49
CA ILE A 28 5.17 -15.40 27.81
C ILE A 28 5.39 -14.83 29.19
N LEU A 29 4.63 -13.80 29.59
CA LEU A 29 4.73 -13.23 30.93
C LEU A 29 4.42 -14.26 32.02
N SER A 30 3.42 -15.12 31.80
CA SER A 30 3.09 -16.21 32.74
C SER A 30 4.24 -17.20 32.95
N LYS A 31 5.15 -17.35 31.95
CA LYS A 31 6.34 -18.20 32.09
C LYS A 31 7.39 -17.61 33.03
N PHE A 32 7.36 -16.30 33.29
CA PHE A 32 8.23 -15.66 34.28
C PHE A 32 7.71 -15.78 35.72
N ASP A 33 6.42 -16.12 35.91
CA ASP A 33 5.86 -16.40 37.24
C ASP A 33 6.27 -17.80 37.77
N HIS A 34 6.95 -18.63 36.95
CA HIS A 34 7.37 -19.96 37.37
C HIS A 34 8.54 -19.90 38.40
N PRO A 35 8.51 -20.67 39.50
CA PRO A 35 9.54 -20.64 40.56
C PRO A 35 10.98 -20.84 40.06
N GLY A 36 11.16 -21.67 39.03
CA GLY A 36 12.46 -21.91 38.40
C GLY A 36 13.09 -20.67 37.74
N PHE A 37 12.30 -19.63 37.45
CA PHE A 37 12.82 -18.35 36.93
C PHE A 37 13.51 -17.53 38.02
N SER A 38 12.95 -17.49 39.23
CA SER A 38 13.52 -16.77 40.38
C SER A 38 14.82 -17.40 40.90
N GLU A 39 14.97 -18.72 40.79
CA GLU A 39 16.09 -19.45 41.40
C GLU A 39 17.33 -19.58 40.50
N GLY A 40 17.24 -19.40 39.18
CA GLY A 40 18.36 -19.83 38.34
C GLY A 40 18.43 -19.41 36.89
N ARG A 41 17.74 -18.34 36.46
CA ARG A 41 17.78 -17.87 35.05
C ARG A 41 17.32 -18.92 34.02
N MET A 42 16.53 -19.92 34.44
CA MET A 42 15.96 -20.93 33.55
C MET A 42 14.48 -20.62 33.28
N MET A 43 14.00 -21.02 32.11
CA MET A 43 12.61 -20.87 31.69
C MET A 43 11.92 -22.23 31.72
N PHE A 44 10.59 -22.26 31.83
CA PHE A 44 9.83 -23.51 31.85
C PHE A 44 8.97 -23.65 30.59
N VAL A 45 9.14 -24.76 29.86
CA VAL A 45 8.43 -25.05 28.61
C VAL A 45 8.08 -26.54 28.58
N LEU A 46 6.82 -26.88 28.31
CA LEU A 46 6.35 -28.27 28.15
C LEU A 46 6.81 -29.22 29.28
N GLY A 47 6.75 -28.75 30.54
CA GLY A 47 7.16 -29.57 31.68
C GLY A 47 8.67 -29.65 31.92
N GLN A 48 9.50 -28.94 31.14
CA GLN A 48 10.96 -29.00 31.21
C GLN A 48 11.57 -27.62 31.51
N THR A 49 12.71 -27.62 32.20
CA THR A 49 13.54 -26.43 32.39
C THR A 49 14.48 -26.25 31.21
N VAL A 50 14.44 -25.08 30.58
CA VAL A 50 15.25 -24.72 29.42
C VAL A 50 16.04 -23.45 29.69
N CYS A 51 17.19 -23.30 29.06
CA CYS A 51 17.95 -22.05 29.14
C CYS A 51 17.23 -20.92 28.39
N LYS A 52 17.50 -19.66 28.73
CA LYS A 52 16.91 -18.50 28.03
C LYS A 52 17.15 -18.54 26.50
N PRO A 53 18.36 -18.90 26.02
CA PRO A 53 18.58 -19.08 24.57
C PRO A 53 17.67 -20.09 23.90
N ALA A 54 17.47 -21.25 24.53
CA ALA A 54 16.54 -22.25 24.02
C ALA A 54 15.10 -21.72 24.02
N PHE A 55 14.70 -20.99 25.06
CA PHE A 55 13.37 -20.41 25.17
C PHE A 55 13.02 -19.49 23.99
N TRP A 56 13.82 -18.45 23.72
CA TRP A 56 13.51 -17.55 22.60
C TRP A 56 13.68 -18.20 21.23
N THR A 57 14.48 -19.28 21.14
CA THR A 57 14.62 -20.08 19.91
C THR A 57 13.35 -20.90 19.64
N ILE A 58 12.77 -21.52 20.68
CA ILE A 58 11.52 -22.29 20.60
C ILE A 58 10.36 -21.40 20.10
N TYR A 59 10.21 -20.23 20.71
CA TYR A 59 9.12 -19.30 20.36
C TYR A 59 9.44 -18.37 19.18
N GLY A 60 10.65 -18.42 18.62
CA GLY A 60 11.01 -17.72 17.39
C GLY A 60 11.13 -16.20 17.49
N PHE A 61 11.27 -15.62 18.68
CA PHE A 61 11.51 -14.18 18.84
C PHE A 61 12.98 -13.86 19.09
N VAL A 62 13.40 -12.65 18.70
CA VAL A 62 14.80 -12.22 18.81
C VAL A 62 15.20 -12.00 20.27
N ARG A 63 16.51 -12.14 20.55
CA ARG A 63 17.11 -11.94 21.89
C ARG A 63 16.67 -10.63 22.54
N GLN A 64 16.60 -9.53 21.79
CA GLN A 64 16.19 -8.23 22.33
C GLN A 64 14.75 -8.25 22.85
N THR A 65 13.84 -8.88 22.11
CA THR A 65 12.43 -9.01 22.50
C THR A 65 12.28 -9.77 23.81
N PHE A 66 13.08 -10.83 24.02
CA PHE A 66 13.12 -11.55 25.29
C PHE A 66 13.44 -10.61 26.47
N TYR A 67 14.55 -9.87 26.38
CA TYR A 67 15.00 -9.01 27.47
C TYR A 67 14.06 -7.83 27.71
N ASN A 68 13.37 -7.36 26.67
CA ASN A 68 12.33 -6.36 26.84
C ASN A 68 11.17 -6.90 27.69
N TYR A 69 10.70 -8.13 27.42
CA TYR A 69 9.68 -8.78 28.24
C TYR A 69 10.15 -9.08 29.67
N GLU A 70 11.38 -9.56 29.84
CA GLU A 70 11.96 -9.81 31.16
C GLU A 70 12.07 -8.50 31.97
N SER A 71 12.53 -7.42 31.34
CA SER A 71 12.64 -6.11 31.97
C SER A 71 11.28 -5.56 32.39
N ALA A 72 10.30 -5.61 31.48
CA ALA A 72 8.90 -5.25 31.75
C ALA A 72 8.32 -6.04 32.94
N TYR A 73 8.53 -7.35 32.96
CA TYR A 73 8.07 -8.21 34.05
C TYR A 73 8.72 -7.85 35.38
N ARG A 74 10.04 -7.60 35.41
CA ARG A 74 10.76 -7.16 36.61
C ARG A 74 10.31 -5.79 37.11
N MET A 75 9.85 -4.92 36.22
CA MET A 75 9.23 -3.63 36.56
C MET A 75 7.77 -3.76 37.05
N GLY A 76 7.27 -4.98 37.26
CA GLY A 76 5.93 -5.24 37.79
C GLY A 76 4.84 -5.40 36.73
N GLN A 77 5.20 -5.39 35.44
CA GLN A 77 4.22 -5.60 34.38
C GLN A 77 3.76 -7.08 34.37
N ARG A 78 2.45 -7.29 34.45
CA ARG A 78 1.83 -8.64 34.41
C ARG A 78 0.82 -8.81 33.27
N VAL A 79 0.49 -7.71 32.58
CA VAL A 79 -0.44 -7.70 31.45
C VAL A 79 0.27 -7.30 30.17
N GLY A 80 -0.15 -7.89 29.05
CA GLY A 80 0.36 -7.54 27.72
C GLY A 80 0.11 -6.07 27.37
N PHE A 81 0.93 -5.54 26.45
CA PHE A 81 0.80 -4.16 25.96
C PHE A 81 -0.64 -3.83 25.51
N HIS A 82 -1.07 -2.60 25.77
CA HIS A 82 -2.37 -2.05 25.38
C HIS A 82 -2.76 -2.34 23.91
N GLY A 83 -3.97 -2.87 23.73
CA GLY A 83 -5.01 -2.39 22.80
C GLY A 83 -4.80 -2.43 21.28
N ASN A 84 -3.63 -2.79 20.77
CA ASN A 84 -3.42 -2.86 19.33
C ASN A 84 -3.71 -4.28 18.81
N ASN A 85 -4.96 -4.55 18.43
CA ASN A 85 -5.42 -5.83 17.88
C ASN A 85 -4.88 -6.14 16.46
N GLY A 86 -3.70 -5.62 16.10
CA GLY A 86 -3.14 -5.78 14.74
C GLY A 86 -3.95 -5.10 13.62
N THR A 87 -5.11 -4.52 13.92
CA THR A 87 -5.90 -3.72 13.01
C THR A 87 -5.30 -2.32 12.92
N PHE A 88 -4.34 -2.16 12.00
CA PHE A 88 -3.82 -0.86 11.61
C PHE A 88 -4.94 -0.11 10.87
N ASN A 89 -5.79 0.62 11.58
CA ASN A 89 -6.73 1.52 10.93
C ASN A 89 -5.90 2.65 10.30
N PRO A 90 -5.84 2.74 8.95
CA PRO A 90 -5.14 3.85 8.32
C PRO A 90 -5.77 5.16 8.78
N LYS A 91 -4.93 6.15 9.11
CA LYS A 91 -5.40 7.49 9.48
C LYS A 91 -6.30 8.06 8.37
N ASP A 92 -7.28 8.87 8.71
CA ASP A 92 -8.19 9.51 7.74
C ASP A 92 -7.42 10.24 6.64
N THR A 93 -6.30 10.89 6.98
CA THR A 93 -5.41 11.54 6.01
C THR A 93 -4.81 10.56 5.00
N THR A 94 -4.45 9.36 5.44
CA THR A 94 -3.93 8.29 4.58
C THR A 94 -5.03 7.70 3.71
N LEU A 95 -6.23 7.49 4.28
CA LEU A 95 -7.40 7.03 3.53
C LEU A 95 -7.79 8.01 2.43
N PHE A 96 -7.86 9.30 2.76
CA PHE A 96 -8.19 10.34 1.80
C PHE A 96 -7.14 10.43 0.68
N ALA A 97 -5.85 10.38 1.02
CA ALA A 97 -4.79 10.38 0.02
C ALA A 97 -4.87 9.15 -0.90
N LYS A 98 -5.13 7.96 -0.34
CA LYS A 98 -5.36 6.73 -1.12
C LYS A 98 -6.55 6.86 -2.07
N ALA A 99 -7.69 7.34 -1.56
CA ALA A 99 -8.89 7.54 -2.37
C ALA A 99 -8.65 8.55 -3.49
N SER A 100 -8.02 9.68 -3.17
CA SER A 100 -7.69 10.73 -4.15
C SER A 100 -6.74 10.22 -5.23
N LEU A 101 -5.76 9.40 -4.85
CA LEU A 101 -4.81 8.79 -5.79
C LEU A 101 -5.48 7.76 -6.69
N LYS A 102 -6.36 6.92 -6.12
CA LYS A 102 -7.18 5.97 -6.88
C LYS A 102 -8.03 6.69 -7.93
N THR A 103 -8.78 7.72 -7.53
CA THR A 103 -9.58 8.52 -8.46
C THR A 103 -8.73 9.18 -9.54
N PHE A 104 -7.55 9.70 -9.18
CA PHE A 104 -6.63 10.26 -10.16
C PHE A 104 -6.18 9.21 -11.19
N PHE A 105 -5.84 8.00 -10.74
CA PHE A 105 -5.44 6.93 -11.65
C PHE A 105 -6.58 6.46 -12.56
N GLU A 106 -7.78 6.25 -12.03
CA GLU A 106 -8.95 5.88 -12.82
C GLU A 106 -9.27 6.93 -13.90
N GLN A 107 -8.96 8.20 -13.62
CA GLN A 107 -9.18 9.31 -14.55
C GLN A 107 -8.05 9.54 -15.55
N THR A 108 -6.85 9.01 -15.32
CA THR A 108 -5.67 9.42 -16.12
C THR A 108 -4.87 8.26 -16.69
N ALA A 109 -4.96 7.08 -16.08
CA ALA A 109 -4.21 5.91 -16.49
C ALA A 109 -4.96 5.11 -17.57
N GLU A 110 -4.19 4.51 -18.47
CA GLU A 110 -4.68 3.64 -19.52
C GLU A 110 -4.26 2.19 -19.24
N PRO A 111 -5.17 1.21 -19.41
CA PRO A 111 -4.81 -0.19 -19.24
C PRO A 111 -3.88 -0.64 -20.37
N LEU A 112 -2.84 -1.38 -20.02
CA LEU A 112 -1.92 -2.07 -20.92
C LEU A 112 -2.18 -3.58 -20.83
N PRO A 113 -3.21 -4.11 -21.51
CA PRO A 113 -3.60 -5.51 -21.37
C PRO A 113 -2.53 -6.50 -21.87
N HIS A 114 -1.57 -6.05 -22.68
CA HIS A 114 -0.45 -6.86 -23.14
C HIS A 114 0.70 -6.97 -22.12
N ILE A 115 0.63 -6.21 -21.02
CA ILE A 115 1.62 -6.25 -19.94
C ILE A 115 0.96 -6.80 -18.69
N GLU A 116 1.23 -8.06 -18.40
CA GLU A 116 0.76 -8.72 -17.17
C GLU A 116 1.43 -8.09 -15.94
N CYS A 117 0.61 -7.72 -14.95
CA CYS A 117 1.12 -7.38 -13.63
C CYS A 117 1.15 -8.65 -12.77
N LYS A 118 2.36 -9.13 -12.44
CA LYS A 118 2.57 -10.31 -11.56
C LYS A 118 2.43 -9.91 -10.08
N ASN A 119 1.25 -9.47 -9.68
CA ASN A 119 0.98 -9.16 -8.29
C ASN A 119 -0.44 -9.62 -7.90
N ASP A 120 -0.52 -10.56 -6.95
CA ASP A 120 -1.77 -11.21 -6.52
C ASP A 120 -2.80 -10.22 -5.92
N ALA A 121 -2.35 -9.00 -5.59
CA ALA A 121 -3.17 -7.92 -5.06
C ALA A 121 -3.81 -7.02 -6.14
N THR A 122 -3.58 -7.30 -7.43
CA THR A 122 -4.07 -6.49 -8.55
C THR A 122 -4.93 -7.31 -9.51
N ASP A 123 -5.69 -6.64 -10.37
CA ASP A 123 -6.53 -7.23 -11.43
C ASP A 123 -5.73 -7.88 -12.58
N GLY A 124 -4.42 -8.08 -12.39
CA GLY A 124 -3.51 -8.61 -13.40
C GLY A 124 -3.16 -7.64 -14.54
N ILE A 125 -3.79 -6.46 -14.58
CA ILE A 125 -3.60 -5.47 -15.64
C ILE A 125 -2.62 -4.39 -15.18
N THR A 126 -1.61 -4.13 -16.02
CA THR A 126 -0.72 -2.98 -15.81
C THR A 126 -1.38 -1.72 -16.35
N TYR A 127 -1.34 -0.64 -15.58
CA TYR A 127 -1.86 0.66 -15.96
C TYR A 127 -0.73 1.64 -16.21
N ARG A 128 -0.89 2.42 -17.27
CA ARG A 128 0.06 3.44 -17.70
C ARG A 128 -0.49 4.82 -17.47
N LEU A 129 0.25 5.62 -16.71
CA LEU A 129 0.05 7.06 -16.70
C LEU A 129 0.72 7.73 -17.89
N SER A 130 0.10 8.81 -18.37
CA SER A 130 0.69 9.68 -19.37
C SER A 130 2.02 10.27 -18.87
N LYS A 131 3.01 10.33 -19.77
CA LYS A 131 4.33 10.94 -19.50
C LYS A 131 4.26 12.45 -19.21
N VAL A 132 3.09 13.05 -19.38
CA VAL A 132 2.80 14.43 -18.97
C VAL A 132 2.89 14.57 -17.45
N TYR A 133 2.62 13.51 -16.70
CA TYR A 133 2.71 13.51 -15.26
C TYR A 133 4.05 12.93 -14.80
N SER A 134 4.75 13.68 -13.95
CA SER A 134 5.77 13.13 -13.06
C SER A 134 5.13 12.70 -11.74
N ARG A 135 5.83 11.88 -10.95
CA ARG A 135 5.37 11.54 -9.58
C ARG A 135 5.19 12.79 -8.72
N ASP A 136 6.01 13.82 -8.95
CA ASP A 136 5.94 15.08 -8.24
C ASP A 136 4.70 15.88 -8.62
N ASP A 137 4.30 15.86 -9.89
CA ASP A 137 3.04 16.48 -10.34
C ASP A 137 1.84 15.81 -9.67
N VAL A 138 1.81 14.47 -9.66
CA VAL A 138 0.73 13.72 -9.00
C VAL A 138 0.70 14.02 -7.50
N TYR A 139 1.87 14.00 -6.84
CA TYR A 139 1.96 14.35 -5.42
C TYR A 139 1.42 15.75 -5.12
N ASN A 140 1.77 16.75 -5.95
CA ASN A 140 1.30 18.13 -5.77
C ASN A 140 -0.21 18.23 -5.98
N GLU A 141 -0.79 17.54 -6.97
CA GLU A 141 -2.23 17.52 -7.18
C GLU A 141 -2.99 16.91 -5.99
N ILE A 142 -2.52 15.78 -5.46
CA ILE A 142 -3.13 15.16 -4.28
C ILE A 142 -2.98 16.07 -3.05
N ARG A 143 -1.81 16.70 -2.87
CA ARG A 143 -1.56 17.66 -1.80
C ARG A 143 -2.53 18.84 -1.88
N GLU A 144 -2.75 19.41 -3.06
CA GLU A 144 -3.69 20.51 -3.27
C GLU A 144 -5.12 20.09 -2.95
N LYS A 145 -5.55 18.90 -3.36
CA LYS A 145 -6.88 18.34 -2.99
C LYS A 145 -7.04 18.19 -1.47
N MET A 146 -5.99 17.72 -0.77
CA MET A 146 -6.02 17.61 0.69
C MET A 146 -6.15 18.97 1.39
N VAL A 147 -5.40 19.97 0.91
CA VAL A 147 -5.49 21.34 1.44
C VAL A 147 -6.87 21.93 1.21
N ALA A 148 -7.47 21.69 0.04
CA ALA A 148 -8.81 22.19 -0.30
C ALA A 148 -9.91 21.66 0.63
N VAL A 149 -9.74 20.46 1.20
CA VAL A 149 -10.67 19.87 2.18
C VAL A 149 -10.24 20.11 3.64
N ASN A 150 -9.33 21.06 3.89
CA ASN A 150 -8.78 21.39 5.20
C ASN A 150 -8.09 20.21 5.92
N MET A 151 -7.52 19.26 5.17
CA MET A 151 -6.72 18.16 5.72
C MET A 151 -5.23 18.47 5.65
N SER A 152 -4.47 18.03 6.66
CA SER A 152 -3.02 18.11 6.64
C SER A 152 -2.45 17.22 5.53
N PRO A 153 -1.60 17.74 4.63
CA PRO A 153 -0.99 16.94 3.56
C PRO A 153 -0.14 15.81 4.10
N ILE A 154 -0.15 14.67 3.40
CA ILE A 154 0.81 13.59 3.65
C ILE A 154 2.22 14.01 3.19
N SER A 155 3.25 13.40 3.80
CA SER A 155 4.61 13.59 3.33
C SER A 155 4.84 12.90 1.98
N LYS A 156 5.83 13.38 1.21
CA LYS A 156 6.25 12.75 -0.05
C LYS A 156 6.65 11.29 0.13
N ALA A 157 7.30 10.95 1.25
CA ALA A 157 7.66 9.56 1.57
C ALA A 157 6.42 8.68 1.82
N ALA A 158 5.41 9.20 2.53
CA ALA A 158 4.15 8.49 2.73
C ALA A 158 3.41 8.27 1.41
N PHE A 159 3.40 9.27 0.53
CA PHE A 159 2.84 9.16 -0.81
C PHE A 159 3.52 8.06 -1.65
N GLU A 160 4.85 8.05 -1.70
CA GLU A 160 5.61 7.02 -2.42
C GLU A 160 5.35 5.61 -1.88
N ASN A 161 5.19 5.48 -0.56
CA ASN A 161 4.85 4.21 0.08
C ASN A 161 3.43 3.75 -0.30
N ILE A 162 2.46 4.66 -0.31
CA ILE A 162 1.09 4.36 -0.77
C ILE A 162 1.12 3.89 -2.22
N TRP A 163 1.80 4.60 -3.11
CA TRP A 163 1.90 4.22 -4.52
C TRP A 163 2.49 2.83 -4.68
N LYS A 164 3.65 2.55 -4.07
CA LYS A 164 4.34 1.27 -4.22
C LYS A 164 3.57 0.10 -3.64
N LYS A 165 2.89 0.31 -2.50
CA LYS A 165 2.22 -0.77 -1.78
C LYS A 165 0.81 -1.03 -2.31
N ASP A 166 0.04 0.03 -2.51
CA ASP A 166 -1.39 -0.07 -2.81
C ASP A 166 -1.69 0.02 -4.32
N PHE A 167 -0.77 0.58 -5.12
CA PHE A 167 -0.94 0.77 -6.56
C PHE A 167 0.28 0.31 -7.38
N PRO A 168 0.80 -0.92 -7.15
CA PRO A 168 2.02 -1.39 -7.79
C PRO A 168 1.86 -1.58 -9.32
N ASN A 169 0.64 -1.77 -9.81
CA ASN A 169 0.33 -1.90 -11.22
C ASN A 169 0.26 -0.57 -11.98
N TYR A 170 0.36 0.58 -11.30
CA TYR A 170 0.32 1.90 -11.93
C TYR A 170 1.74 2.44 -12.16
N GLY A 171 2.14 2.52 -13.43
CA GLY A 171 3.46 2.95 -13.86
C GLY A 171 3.46 4.22 -14.71
N ILE A 172 4.44 5.10 -14.50
CA ILE A 172 4.79 6.16 -15.45
C ILE A 172 5.86 5.60 -16.38
N HIS A 173 5.47 5.15 -17.58
CA HIS A 173 6.39 4.50 -18.51
C HIS A 173 7.25 5.52 -19.28
N ASN A 174 8.56 5.25 -19.33
CA ASN A 174 9.56 6.12 -19.96
C ASN A 174 9.51 6.15 -21.50
N SER A 175 8.97 5.10 -22.15
CA SER A 175 8.95 4.94 -23.61
C SER A 175 7.80 5.70 -24.26
N SER A 176 8.07 6.70 -25.10
CA SER A 176 7.03 7.35 -25.92
C SER A 176 6.68 6.48 -27.13
N ALA A 177 6.04 5.33 -26.91
CA ALA A 177 5.50 4.53 -28.00
C ALA A 177 4.28 5.22 -28.67
N PHE A 178 3.69 6.21 -27.99
CA PHE A 178 2.54 6.97 -28.48
C PHE A 178 2.90 8.44 -28.62
N ALA A 179 2.41 9.06 -29.70
CA ALA A 179 2.51 10.50 -29.92
C ALA A 179 1.88 11.22 -28.71
N LYS A 180 2.66 12.09 -28.08
CA LYS A 180 2.13 12.93 -27.01
C LYS A 180 1.10 13.87 -27.62
N CYS A 181 -0.08 14.01 -27.00
CA CYS A 181 -1.06 15.00 -27.41
C CYS A 181 -0.41 16.40 -27.42
N ALA A 182 -0.37 17.03 -28.60
CA ALA A 182 0.25 18.35 -28.78
C ALA A 182 -0.40 19.41 -27.88
N GLN A 183 -1.73 19.32 -27.72
CA GLN A 183 -2.50 20.22 -26.85
C GLN A 183 -2.13 20.07 -25.38
N CYS A 184 -1.96 18.83 -24.88
CA CYS A 184 -1.50 18.58 -23.52
C CYS A 184 -0.12 19.17 -23.26
N ILE A 185 0.82 18.98 -24.20
CA ILE A 185 2.17 19.57 -24.10
C ILE A 185 2.09 21.10 -24.08
N TYR A 186 1.26 21.67 -24.96
CA TYR A 186 1.06 23.12 -25.03
C TYR A 186 0.59 23.68 -23.68
N PHE A 187 -0.46 23.11 -23.07
CA PHE A 187 -0.96 23.60 -21.79
C PHE A 187 0.06 23.49 -20.65
N MET A 188 0.82 22.39 -20.58
CA MET A 188 1.89 22.25 -19.58
C MET A 188 2.96 23.31 -19.75
N ASN A 189 3.40 23.57 -20.99
CA ASN A 189 4.39 24.60 -21.27
C ASN A 189 3.87 25.99 -20.89
N MET A 190 2.60 26.29 -21.14
CA MET A 190 1.99 27.55 -20.72
C MET A 190 1.92 27.68 -19.20
N LEU A 191 1.55 26.61 -18.49
CA LEU A 191 1.53 26.58 -17.02
C LEU A 191 2.92 26.74 -16.41
N HIS A 192 3.95 26.15 -17.01
CA HIS A 192 5.33 26.29 -16.54
C HIS A 192 5.87 27.72 -16.73
N ARG A 193 5.47 28.39 -17.81
CA ARG A 193 5.96 29.74 -18.15
C ARG A 193 5.19 30.85 -17.43
N GLU A 194 3.89 30.66 -17.20
CA GLU A 194 3.03 31.69 -16.65
C GLU A 194 3.15 31.81 -15.13
N ARG A 195 3.56 32.99 -14.66
CA ARG A 195 3.75 33.29 -13.22
C ARG A 195 2.55 34.00 -12.60
N ARG A 196 1.67 34.60 -13.41
CA ARG A 196 0.51 35.35 -12.92
C ARG A 196 -0.63 34.40 -12.56
N SER A 197 -1.10 34.46 -11.31
CA SER A 197 -2.13 33.55 -10.78
C SER A 197 -3.40 33.51 -11.64
N ALA A 198 -3.93 34.68 -12.02
CA ALA A 198 -5.16 34.77 -12.82
C ALA A 198 -5.03 34.14 -14.21
N GLN A 199 -3.86 34.26 -14.85
CA GLN A 199 -3.64 33.69 -16.18
C GLN A 199 -3.32 32.20 -16.08
N ARG A 200 -2.64 31.78 -15.02
CA ARG A 200 -2.39 30.37 -14.72
C ARG A 200 -3.69 29.61 -14.48
N ALA A 201 -4.64 30.19 -13.74
CA ALA A 201 -5.97 29.61 -13.52
C ALA A 201 -6.74 29.38 -14.84
N LYS A 202 -6.59 30.26 -15.83
CA LYS A 202 -7.18 30.06 -17.17
C LYS A 202 -6.56 28.85 -17.89
N TRP A 203 -5.24 28.70 -17.82
CA TRP A 203 -4.55 27.56 -18.43
C TRP A 203 -4.89 26.24 -17.72
N GLU A 204 -5.03 26.26 -16.39
CA GLU A 204 -5.51 25.13 -15.59
C GLU A 204 -6.92 24.72 -16.03
N HIS A 205 -7.84 25.69 -16.17
CA HIS A 205 -9.20 25.42 -16.62
C HIS A 205 -9.25 24.87 -18.05
N GLN A 206 -8.49 25.44 -19.00
CA GLN A 206 -8.44 24.92 -20.37
C GLN A 206 -7.87 23.51 -20.44
N ARG A 207 -6.83 23.23 -19.65
CA ARG A 207 -6.27 21.88 -19.52
C ARG A 207 -7.30 20.91 -18.96
N GLU A 208 -8.02 21.31 -17.92
CA GLU A 208 -9.09 20.51 -17.32
C GLU A 208 -10.18 20.17 -18.34
N MET A 209 -10.65 21.17 -19.11
CA MET A 209 -11.65 20.96 -20.16
C MET A 209 -11.17 20.01 -21.25
N HIS A 210 -9.91 20.13 -21.68
CA HIS A 210 -9.32 19.22 -22.65
C HIS A 210 -9.23 17.78 -22.11
N LEU A 211 -8.80 17.61 -20.85
CA LEU A 211 -8.74 16.30 -20.21
C LEU A 211 -10.13 15.68 -20.07
N LYS A 212 -11.16 16.47 -19.74
CA LYS A 212 -12.56 16.00 -19.72
C LYS A 212 -13.02 15.48 -21.08
N LEU A 213 -12.67 16.18 -22.17
CA LEU A 213 -13.00 15.75 -23.53
C LEU A 213 -12.28 14.46 -23.92
N GLN A 214 -10.99 14.34 -23.58
CA GLN A 214 -10.24 13.10 -23.81
C GLN A 214 -10.85 11.93 -23.02
N MET A 215 -11.25 12.19 -21.77
CA MET A 215 -11.88 11.18 -20.93
C MET A 215 -13.26 10.77 -21.41
N SER A 216 -14.10 11.68 -21.90
CA SER A 216 -15.39 11.31 -22.47
C SER A 216 -15.23 10.39 -23.68
N GLY A 217 -14.29 10.69 -24.58
CA GLY A 217 -13.95 9.81 -25.71
C GLY A 217 -13.47 8.42 -25.25
N ARG A 218 -12.59 8.37 -24.24
CA ARG A 218 -12.12 7.11 -23.64
C ARG A 218 -13.26 6.31 -22.99
N THR A 219 -14.17 6.96 -22.27
CA THR A 219 -15.33 6.30 -21.65
C THR A 219 -16.19 5.62 -22.71
N VAL A 220 -16.50 6.32 -23.80
CA VAL A 220 -17.26 5.74 -24.93
C VAL A 220 -16.52 4.53 -25.50
N TYR A 221 -15.22 4.65 -25.77
CA TYR A 221 -14.42 3.53 -26.27
C TYR A 221 -14.45 2.32 -25.31
N TYR A 222 -14.24 2.53 -24.01
CA TYR A 222 -14.25 1.44 -23.04
C TYR A 222 -15.62 0.77 -22.92
N SER A 223 -16.71 1.54 -22.96
CA SER A 223 -18.06 0.98 -23.02
C SER A 223 -18.27 0.12 -24.27
N HIS A 224 -17.83 0.58 -25.44
CA HIS A 224 -17.94 -0.18 -26.68
C HIS A 224 -17.05 -1.42 -26.69
N ARG A 225 -15.85 -1.34 -26.09
CA ARG A 225 -14.96 -2.48 -25.90
C ARG A 225 -15.60 -3.55 -25.02
N GLU A 226 -16.25 -3.16 -23.93
CA GLU A 226 -16.95 -4.09 -23.06
C GLU A 226 -18.08 -4.78 -23.82
N LEU A 227 -18.92 -4.02 -24.53
CA LEU A 227 -20.00 -4.58 -25.36
C LEU A 227 -19.48 -5.57 -26.42
N SER A 228 -18.37 -5.25 -27.08
CA SER A 228 -17.72 -6.13 -28.06
C SER A 228 -17.13 -7.38 -27.41
N SER A 229 -16.60 -7.27 -26.19
CA SER A 229 -16.07 -8.42 -25.44
C SER A 229 -17.17 -9.35 -24.96
N THR A 230 -18.31 -8.81 -24.50
CA THR A 230 -19.46 -9.60 -24.04
C THR A 230 -20.26 -10.20 -25.20
N ASN A 231 -20.33 -9.50 -26.35
CA ASN A 231 -21.16 -9.87 -27.49
C ASN A 231 -20.36 -9.80 -28.82
N PRO A 232 -19.36 -10.68 -29.01
CA PRO A 232 -18.41 -10.58 -30.12
C PRO A 232 -19.03 -10.76 -31.52
N ASN A 233 -20.18 -11.43 -31.61
CA ASN A 233 -20.89 -11.64 -32.87
C ASN A 233 -21.75 -10.43 -33.30
N LEU A 234 -22.00 -9.48 -32.40
CA LEU A 234 -22.89 -8.34 -32.61
C LEU A 234 -22.14 -7.01 -32.68
N TYR A 235 -21.03 -6.88 -31.95
CA TYR A 235 -20.29 -5.62 -31.83
C TYR A 235 -18.81 -5.81 -32.08
N LEU A 236 -18.24 -4.89 -32.88
CA LEU A 236 -16.81 -4.73 -33.08
C LEU A 236 -16.39 -3.36 -32.55
N SER A 237 -15.35 -3.33 -31.72
CA SER A 237 -14.70 -2.09 -31.27
C SER A 237 -13.28 -2.02 -31.82
N PHE A 238 -12.97 -0.98 -32.58
CA PHE A 238 -11.62 -0.71 -33.08
C PHE A 238 -11.27 0.76 -32.80
N ILE A 239 -10.00 1.00 -32.47
CA ILE A 239 -9.46 2.35 -32.32
C ILE A 239 -9.04 2.83 -33.70
N HIS A 240 -9.66 3.89 -34.19
CA HIS A 240 -9.18 4.58 -35.38
C HIS A 240 -8.28 5.75 -34.92
N ASP A 241 -6.97 5.53 -34.93
CA ASP A 241 -5.99 6.59 -34.72
C ASP A 241 -5.98 7.44 -36.01
N ALA A 242 -6.71 8.55 -36.00
CA ALA A 242 -6.74 9.48 -37.13
C ALA A 242 -5.34 10.11 -37.29
N MET A 243 -4.53 9.49 -38.15
CA MET A 243 -3.13 9.85 -38.41
C MET A 243 -2.94 10.93 -39.48
N ASP A 244 -4.00 11.56 -40.00
CA ASP A 244 -3.89 12.66 -40.96
C ASP A 244 -4.99 13.71 -40.73
N HIS A 245 -4.59 14.92 -40.30
CA HIS A 245 -5.10 16.25 -40.70
C HIS A 245 -4.35 17.37 -39.96
#